data_AF-A0A480VW84-F1
#
_entry.id   AF-A0A480VW84-F1
#
_cell.length_a   1.000
_cell.length_b   1.000
_cell.length_c   1.000
_cell.angle_alpha   90.00
_cell.angle_beta   90.00
_cell.angle_gamma   90.00
#
_symmetry.space_group_name_H-M   'P 1'
#
loop_
_entity.id
_entity.type
_entity.pdbx_description
1 polymer ?
#
loop_
_entity_poly.entity_id
_entity_poly.type
_entity_poly.pdbx_seq_one_letter_code
_entity_poly.pdbx_strand_id
1 'polypeptide(L)'
;MSDYENEDECWSGLEGFRVKLISVIDPARITPYLRQCKVLSPDDEEQVLSDPSLVIRKRKVGVLLDILQRTGHKGYVAFLESLELYYPQLYKKVTGKEPTRVFSVIIDASGESGLTQLLMSEVMKLQKKAQDLTALLGSKDDLIKELRVKDGLLRKHQERAQRLKEACEAGGRELQRCKDENYDLALRLARQSEERGTALMRNRDLQLEIDRLKHSLMKAEDDCSVERKHTLKLRHAMEQRPSQELLWELQQEKALLQARVQGLEASVQEGRPDQSSPYIQVLEEDWRQAQRDLQEQTRTVFSLRKDLRQAEAQRARCLEEKEVFELQCLALRKDSKMYKDRIEAILRQMEEVAVERDQAIVTREELHAQQARSLQEKDVLRKQVRELSEKVDELQLQLFQREGQLLALEDRLRRQQLDTPVLSSDLEDSSPRSSQELSLPRDLEEDAQLSDRGGPAIEESLEQQKERLSLTPTVRLPGDTGTPGG
;
A
#
# COMPACT_ATOMS: atom_id res chain seq x y z
N MET A 1 98.74 51.06 14.56
CA MET A 1 98.60 50.15 15.71
C MET A 1 97.17 50.25 16.20
N SER A 2 96.29 49.35 15.77
CA SER A 2 94.88 49.31 16.18
C SER A 2 94.20 47.93 16.04
N ASP A 3 94.90 46.88 15.59
CA ASP A 3 94.21 45.67 15.11
C ASP A 3 94.26 44.49 16.10
N TYR A 4 95.05 44.58 17.18
CA TYR A 4 95.17 43.51 18.18
C TYR A 4 94.25 43.68 19.40
N GLU A 5 93.62 44.84 19.59
CA GLU A 5 92.66 45.07 20.69
C GLU A 5 91.21 44.70 20.31
N ASN A 6 90.96 44.41 19.03
CA ASN A 6 89.61 44.19 18.48
C ASN A 6 89.22 42.69 18.37
N GLU A 7 90.16 41.76 18.60
CA GLU A 7 89.91 40.32 18.40
C GLU A 7 89.07 39.69 19.52
N ASP A 8 89.39 40.00 20.78
CA ASP A 8 88.69 39.46 21.96
C ASP A 8 87.29 40.05 22.15
N GLU A 9 87.08 41.31 21.72
CA GLU A 9 85.79 41.99 21.78
C GLU A 9 84.79 41.41 20.75
N CYS A 10 85.28 41.02 19.56
CA CYS A 10 84.46 40.42 18.49
C CYS A 10 83.83 39.07 18.91
N TRP A 11 84.64 38.15 19.46
CA TRP A 11 84.11 36.85 19.92
C TRP A 11 83.25 36.97 21.18
N SER A 12 83.55 37.91 22.08
CA SER A 12 82.74 38.19 23.27
C SER A 12 81.31 38.62 22.90
N GLY A 13 81.15 39.42 21.84
CA GLY A 13 79.83 39.79 21.31
C GLY A 13 79.05 38.59 20.73
N LEU A 14 79.75 37.67 20.06
CA LEU A 14 79.14 36.46 19.48
C LEU A 14 78.75 35.43 20.55
N GLU A 15 79.55 35.34 21.62
CA GLU A 15 79.31 34.46 22.77
C GLU A 15 77.99 34.79 23.47
N GLY A 16 77.60 36.08 23.52
CA GLY A 16 76.28 36.51 23.98
C GLY A 16 75.09 35.90 23.20
N PHE A 17 75.32 35.45 21.96
CA PHE A 17 74.31 34.79 21.12
C PHE A 17 74.50 33.26 21.02
N ARG A 18 75.46 32.68 21.76
CA ARG A 18 75.85 31.27 21.64
C ARG A 18 74.68 30.30 21.73
N VAL A 19 73.80 30.46 22.72
CA VAL A 19 72.63 29.57 22.90
C VAL A 19 71.73 29.54 21.66
N LYS A 20 71.56 30.69 21.01
CA LYS A 20 70.75 30.82 19.80
C LYS A 20 71.46 30.20 18.59
N LEU A 21 72.75 30.50 18.43
CA LEU A 21 73.61 29.93 17.39
C LEU A 21 73.58 28.40 17.42
N ILE A 22 73.87 27.79 18.57
CA ILE A 22 73.91 26.32 18.69
C ILE A 22 72.55 25.66 18.48
N SER A 23 71.44 26.38 18.73
CA SER A 23 70.09 25.83 18.58
C SER A 23 69.61 25.73 17.13
N VAL A 24 70.06 26.64 16.27
CA VAL A 24 69.53 26.82 14.90
C VAL A 24 70.50 26.31 13.82
N ILE A 25 71.81 26.43 14.06
CA ILE A 25 72.82 26.09 13.06
C ILE A 25 72.91 24.58 12.89
N ASP A 26 73.08 24.16 11.64
CA ASP A 26 73.48 22.82 11.25
C ASP A 26 74.96 22.87 10.82
N PRO A 27 75.87 22.24 11.59
CA PRO A 27 77.29 22.24 11.29
C PRO A 27 77.60 21.77 9.85
N ALA A 28 76.86 20.78 9.34
CA ALA A 28 77.08 20.22 8.00
C ALA A 28 76.84 21.22 6.87
N ARG A 29 76.08 22.30 7.12
CA ARG A 29 75.81 23.35 6.12
C ARG A 29 76.92 24.39 6.05
N ILE A 30 77.62 24.67 7.15
CA ILE A 30 78.60 25.76 7.22
C ILE A 30 80.06 25.28 7.21
N THR A 31 80.34 24.06 7.65
CA THR A 31 81.69 23.47 7.69
C THR A 31 82.38 23.40 6.32
N PRO A 32 81.70 23.14 5.18
CA PRO A 32 82.37 23.15 3.87
C PRO A 32 82.88 24.54 3.46
N TYR A 33 82.15 25.60 3.82
CA TYR A 33 82.55 26.98 3.58
C TYR A 33 83.74 27.37 4.47
N LEU A 34 83.67 27.02 5.76
CA LEU A 34 84.74 27.30 6.73
C LEU A 34 86.06 26.57 6.39
N ARG A 35 85.97 25.35 5.84
CA ARG A 35 87.14 24.64 5.31
C ARG A 35 87.78 25.38 4.14
N GLN A 36 86.98 25.92 3.22
CA GLN A 36 87.49 26.68 2.06
C GLN A 36 88.08 28.04 2.46
N CYS A 37 87.62 28.63 3.56
CA CYS A 37 88.26 29.80 4.18
C CYS A 37 89.59 29.48 4.89
N LYS A 38 89.99 28.20 4.97
CA LYS A 38 91.18 27.72 5.69
C LYS A 38 91.18 28.11 7.19
N VAL A 39 89.99 28.21 7.79
CA VAL A 39 89.80 28.44 9.25
C VAL A 39 89.38 27.17 9.99
N LEU A 40 89.07 26.11 9.25
CA LEU A 40 88.71 24.80 9.78
C LEU A 40 89.55 23.75 9.04
N SER A 41 90.29 22.91 9.77
CA SER A 41 91.05 21.82 9.16
C SER A 41 90.11 20.66 8.76
N PRO A 42 90.49 19.79 7.81
CA PRO A 42 89.68 18.61 7.47
C PRO A 42 89.48 17.68 8.69
N ASP A 43 90.48 17.58 9.58
CA ASP A 43 90.39 16.80 10.81
C ASP A 43 89.38 17.42 11.79
N ASP A 44 89.34 18.76 11.89
CA ASP A 44 88.35 19.49 12.70
C ASP A 44 86.93 19.33 12.12
N GLU A 45 86.77 19.34 10.79
CA GLU A 45 85.49 19.10 10.12
C GLU A 45 84.98 17.68 10.41
N GLU A 46 85.84 16.66 10.30
CA GLU A 46 85.49 15.28 10.62
C GLU A 46 85.17 15.12 12.11
N GLN A 47 85.92 15.76 13.01
CA GLN A 47 85.61 15.77 14.43
C GLN A 47 84.21 16.37 14.70
N VAL A 48 83.88 17.51 14.10
CA VAL A 48 82.58 18.16 14.32
C VAL A 48 81.43 17.35 13.73
N LEU A 49 81.61 16.75 12.55
CA LEU A 49 80.54 16.06 11.83
C LEU A 49 80.36 14.59 12.24
N SER A 50 81.45 13.88 12.50
CA SER A 50 81.49 12.42 12.60
C SER A 50 81.85 11.88 13.99
N ASP A 51 82.29 12.71 14.94
CA ASP A 51 82.61 12.26 16.31
C ASP A 51 81.37 11.64 17.00
N PRO A 52 81.42 10.34 17.37
CA PRO A 52 80.34 9.68 18.09
C PRO A 52 80.03 10.31 19.47
N SER A 53 80.97 11.03 20.08
CA SER A 53 80.80 11.72 21.36
C SER A 53 79.90 12.96 21.25
N LEU A 54 79.78 13.54 20.05
CA LEU A 54 79.01 14.74 19.74
C LEU A 54 77.64 14.40 19.13
N VAL A 55 76.86 13.52 19.76
CA VAL A 55 75.55 13.05 19.24
C VAL A 55 74.55 14.20 18.98
N ILE A 56 74.58 15.24 19.80
CA ILE A 56 73.60 16.33 19.76
C ILE A 56 74.13 17.47 18.91
N ARG A 57 73.35 17.90 17.89
CA ARG A 57 73.67 19.04 17.00
C ARG A 57 74.15 20.28 17.75
N LYS A 58 73.50 20.64 18.87
CA LYS A 58 73.88 21.78 19.71
C LYS A 58 75.32 21.69 20.22
N ARG A 59 75.77 20.49 20.62
CA ARG A 59 77.15 20.25 21.07
C ARG A 59 78.12 20.32 19.90
N LYS A 60 77.76 19.79 18.73
CA LYS A 60 78.56 19.93 17.49
C LYS A 60 78.81 21.39 17.12
N VAL A 61 77.77 22.23 17.14
CA VAL A 61 77.93 23.67 16.88
C VAL A 61 78.75 24.35 17.98
N GLY A 62 78.56 23.97 19.25
CA GLY A 62 79.37 24.51 20.35
C GLY A 62 80.87 24.24 20.17
N VAL A 63 81.24 22.99 19.87
CA VAL A 63 82.63 22.61 19.59
C VAL A 63 83.15 23.31 18.33
N LEU A 64 82.34 23.45 17.29
CA LEU A 64 82.72 24.20 16.09
C LEU A 64 83.04 25.67 16.41
N LEU A 65 82.25 26.33 17.25
CA LEU A 65 82.53 27.70 17.69
C LEU A 65 83.84 27.79 18.48
N ASP A 66 84.10 26.82 19.36
CA ASP A 66 85.33 26.76 20.16
C ASP A 66 86.57 26.54 19.28
N ILE A 67 86.45 25.74 18.22
CA ILE A 67 87.52 25.54 17.23
C ILE A 67 87.77 26.83 16.45
N LEU A 68 86.72 27.50 15.97
CA LEU A 68 86.85 28.74 15.19
C LEU A 68 87.41 29.89 16.04
N GLN A 69 87.08 29.95 17.34
CA GLN A 69 87.64 30.95 18.26
C GLN A 69 89.17 30.87 18.33
N ARG A 70 89.75 29.66 18.25
CA ARG A 70 91.21 29.45 18.24
C ARG A 70 91.90 29.99 16.98
N THR A 71 91.14 30.31 15.94
CA THR A 71 91.66 30.89 14.68
C THR A 71 91.59 32.43 14.64
N GLY A 72 91.26 33.06 15.77
CA GLY A 72 91.32 34.51 15.96
C GLY A 72 90.29 35.28 15.14
N HIS A 73 90.64 36.50 14.73
CA HIS A 73 89.75 37.36 13.95
C HIS A 73 89.34 36.75 12.60
N LYS A 74 90.23 35.99 11.96
CA LYS A 74 89.94 35.32 10.68
C LYS A 74 88.79 34.30 10.81
N GLY A 75 88.76 33.53 11.89
CA GLY A 75 87.67 32.61 12.20
C GLY A 75 86.34 33.31 12.44
N TYR A 76 86.38 34.45 13.14
CA TYR A 76 85.20 35.25 13.41
C TYR A 76 84.56 35.78 12.13
N VAL A 77 85.36 36.39 11.24
CA VAL A 77 84.88 36.93 9.96
C VAL A 77 84.38 35.79 9.06
N ALA A 78 85.12 34.68 8.94
CA ALA A 78 84.69 33.52 8.16
C ALA A 78 83.39 32.88 8.68
N PHE A 79 83.20 32.86 10.00
CA PHE A 79 81.96 32.39 10.61
C PHE A 79 80.79 33.30 10.29
N LEU A 80 80.95 34.62 10.43
CA LEU A 80 79.94 35.59 10.06
C LEU A 80 79.57 35.52 8.58
N GLU A 81 80.56 35.42 7.68
CA GLU A 81 80.35 35.21 6.25
C GLU A 81 79.54 33.92 5.98
N SER A 82 79.83 32.82 6.69
CA SER A 82 79.06 31.57 6.56
C SER A 82 77.60 31.73 7.03
N LEU A 83 77.36 32.58 8.04
CA LEU A 83 76.01 32.91 8.50
C LEU A 83 75.28 33.79 7.48
N GLU A 84 75.96 34.73 6.83
CA GLU A 84 75.36 35.54 5.75
C GLU A 84 74.89 34.67 4.58
N LEU A 85 75.65 33.62 4.26
CA LEU A 85 75.31 32.70 3.17
C LEU A 85 74.17 31.75 3.53
N TYR A 86 74.27 31.03 4.66
CA TYR A 86 73.37 29.92 4.97
C TYR A 86 72.25 30.27 5.96
N TYR A 87 72.40 31.33 6.75
CA TYR A 87 71.51 31.74 7.83
C TYR A 87 71.36 33.27 7.94
N PRO A 88 70.90 33.96 6.88
CA PRO A 88 70.88 35.44 6.83
C PRO A 88 70.06 36.06 7.97
N GLN A 89 68.98 35.39 8.38
CA GLN A 89 68.14 35.81 9.51
C GLN A 89 68.83 35.68 10.86
N LEU A 90 69.81 34.79 10.97
CA LEU A 90 70.59 34.60 12.18
C LEU A 90 71.73 35.61 12.23
N TYR A 91 72.42 35.82 11.10
CA TYR A 91 73.41 36.89 10.94
C TYR A 91 72.86 38.25 11.40
N LYS A 92 71.72 38.68 10.84
CA LYS A 92 71.07 39.96 11.19
C LYS A 92 70.76 40.11 12.68
N LYS A 93 70.48 38.99 13.36
CA LYS A 93 70.18 38.96 14.80
C LYS A 93 71.43 39.06 15.67
N VAL A 94 72.59 38.61 15.17
CA VAL A 94 73.86 38.63 15.90
C VAL A 94 74.61 39.94 15.69
N THR A 95 74.62 40.46 14.45
CA THR A 95 75.38 41.66 14.09
C THR A 95 74.54 42.94 14.06
N GLY A 96 73.20 42.82 13.99
CA GLY A 96 72.28 43.95 13.82
C GLY A 96 72.30 44.57 12.42
N LYS A 97 73.11 44.03 11.50
CA LYS A 97 73.32 44.55 10.14
C LYS A 97 72.63 43.67 9.11
N GLU A 98 72.31 44.24 7.95
CA GLU A 98 71.85 43.45 6.80
C GLU A 98 73.02 42.63 6.21
N PRO A 99 72.80 41.37 5.77
CA PRO A 99 73.83 40.58 5.10
C PRO A 99 74.30 41.27 3.82
N THR A 100 75.57 41.66 3.76
CA THR A 100 76.15 42.35 2.61
C THR A 100 76.77 41.38 1.60
N ARG A 101 77.00 40.12 2.00
CA ARG A 101 77.55 39.01 1.19
C ARG A 101 78.90 39.33 0.56
N VAL A 102 79.72 40.08 1.31
CA VAL A 102 81.09 40.40 0.95
C VAL A 102 81.97 39.28 1.47
N PHE A 103 82.11 38.22 0.69
CA PHE A 103 82.85 37.00 1.05
C PHE A 103 84.37 37.21 0.89
N SER A 104 84.93 38.07 1.73
CA SER A 104 86.33 38.49 1.69
C SER A 104 87.31 37.38 2.06
N VAL A 105 86.99 36.54 3.06
CA VAL A 105 87.94 35.55 3.60
C VAL A 105 88.12 34.37 2.65
N ILE A 106 87.05 33.90 2.00
CA ILE A 106 87.15 32.82 1.01
C ILE A 106 87.86 33.28 -0.27
N ILE A 107 87.67 34.53 -0.70
CA ILE A 107 88.34 35.09 -1.87
C ILE A 107 89.85 35.21 -1.61
N ASP A 108 90.25 35.68 -0.42
CA ASP A 108 91.65 35.73 -0.01
C ASP A 108 92.27 34.32 0.14
N ALA A 109 91.52 33.38 0.72
CA ALA A 109 92.04 32.04 1.00
C ALA A 109 92.10 31.10 -0.22
N SER A 110 91.11 31.17 -1.10
CA SER A 110 90.84 30.20 -2.18
C SER A 110 90.56 30.83 -3.55
N GLY A 111 90.61 32.17 -3.66
CA GLY A 111 90.32 32.90 -4.90
C GLY A 111 88.83 32.98 -5.25
N GLU A 112 88.48 33.86 -6.18
CA GLU A 112 87.10 34.01 -6.69
C GLU A 112 86.57 32.70 -7.30
N SER A 113 87.45 31.93 -7.96
CA SER A 113 87.11 30.63 -8.54
C SER A 113 86.71 29.58 -7.49
N GLY A 114 87.32 29.61 -6.29
CA GLY A 114 86.97 28.73 -5.19
C GLY A 114 85.56 29.00 -4.64
N LEU A 115 85.21 30.28 -4.49
CA LEU A 115 83.85 30.70 -4.10
C LEU A 115 82.82 30.32 -5.18
N THR A 116 83.11 30.57 -6.46
CA THR A 116 82.22 30.17 -7.56
C THR A 116 81.97 28.65 -7.57
N GLN A 117 83.00 27.84 -7.34
CA GLN A 117 82.87 26.39 -7.30
C GLN A 117 82.00 25.90 -6.13
N LEU A 118 82.15 26.48 -4.92
CA LEU A 118 81.27 26.16 -3.79
C LEU A 118 79.83 26.51 -4.10
N LEU A 119 79.57 27.74 -4.57
CA LEU A 119 78.23 28.20 -4.88
C LEU A 119 77.58 27.33 -5.97
N MET A 120 78.32 26.98 -7.03
CA MET A 120 77.84 26.07 -8.07
C MET A 120 77.48 24.70 -7.48
N SER A 121 78.32 24.13 -6.62
CA SER A 121 78.05 22.84 -5.98
C SER A 121 76.83 22.87 -5.06
N GLU A 122 76.62 23.97 -4.33
CA GLU A 122 75.44 24.16 -3.48
C GLU A 122 74.17 24.38 -4.30
N VAL A 123 74.25 25.13 -5.40
CA VAL A 123 73.14 25.28 -6.36
C VAL A 123 72.76 23.93 -6.95
N MET A 124 73.73 23.12 -7.38
CA MET A 124 73.47 21.76 -7.88
C MET A 124 72.82 20.86 -6.81
N LYS A 125 73.29 20.90 -5.55
CA LYS A 125 72.66 20.17 -4.44
C LYS A 125 71.23 20.62 -4.17
N LEU A 126 70.97 21.93 -4.20
CA LEU A 126 69.62 22.48 -4.01
C LEU A 126 68.70 22.13 -5.17
N GLN A 127 69.19 22.21 -6.41
CA GLN A 127 68.46 21.80 -7.60
C GLN A 127 68.10 20.32 -7.55
N LYS A 128 69.03 19.45 -7.12
CA LYS A 128 68.76 18.02 -6.93
C LYS A 128 67.73 17.77 -5.83
N LYS A 129 67.86 18.43 -4.67
CA LYS A 129 66.86 18.35 -3.58
C LYS A 129 65.48 18.83 -4.03
N ALA A 130 65.41 19.90 -4.81
CA ALA A 130 64.15 20.40 -5.35
C ALA A 130 63.52 19.37 -6.29
N GLN A 131 64.30 18.78 -7.21
CA GLN A 131 63.83 17.70 -8.08
C GLN A 131 63.31 16.49 -7.28
N ASP A 132 64.03 16.05 -6.25
CA ASP A 132 63.63 14.90 -5.42
C ASP A 132 62.34 15.19 -4.63
N LEU A 133 62.20 16.41 -4.09
CA LEU A 133 60.97 16.84 -3.42
C LEU A 133 59.78 16.95 -4.38
N THR A 134 60.00 17.47 -5.59
CA THR A 134 58.97 17.53 -6.63
C THR A 134 58.52 16.12 -7.05
N ALA A 135 59.47 15.18 -7.21
CA ALA A 135 59.14 13.79 -7.51
C ALA A 135 58.35 13.13 -6.37
N LEU A 136 58.75 13.37 -5.12
CA LEU A 136 58.04 12.87 -3.95
C LEU A 136 56.61 13.43 -3.86
N LEU A 137 56.44 14.73 -4.10
CA LEU A 137 55.11 15.36 -4.14
C LEU A 137 54.23 14.74 -5.24
N GLY A 138 54.76 14.58 -6.46
CA GLY A 138 54.05 13.90 -7.55
C GLY A 138 53.60 12.49 -7.18
N SER A 139 54.47 11.70 -6.55
CA SER A 139 54.12 10.34 -6.11
C SER A 139 52.99 10.31 -5.07
N LYS A 140 52.92 11.32 -4.20
CA LYS A 140 51.84 11.46 -3.22
C LYS A 140 50.53 11.88 -3.89
N ASP A 141 50.58 12.79 -4.85
CA ASP A 141 49.41 13.22 -5.62
C ASP A 141 48.80 12.06 -6.42
N ASP A 142 49.63 11.21 -7.00
CA ASP A 142 49.18 10.02 -7.74
C ASP A 142 48.56 8.98 -6.82
N LEU A 143 49.15 8.74 -5.65
CA LEU A 143 48.54 7.91 -4.62
C LEU A 143 47.17 8.45 -4.18
N ILE A 144 47.04 9.78 -4.04
CA ILE A 144 45.76 10.41 -3.69
C ILE A 144 44.72 10.18 -4.80
N LYS A 145 45.10 10.29 -6.09
CA LYS A 145 44.19 10.02 -7.22
C LYS A 145 43.73 8.56 -7.23
N GLU A 146 44.65 7.60 -7.04
CA GLU A 146 44.29 6.19 -6.95
C GLU A 146 43.31 5.91 -5.80
N LEU A 147 43.59 6.47 -4.62
CA LEU A 147 42.73 6.29 -3.44
C LEU A 147 41.33 6.87 -3.69
N ARG A 148 41.22 8.01 -4.39
CA ARG A 148 39.91 8.59 -4.76
C ARG A 148 39.09 7.65 -5.66
N VAL A 149 39.71 7.02 -6.66
CA VAL A 149 39.00 6.05 -7.53
C VAL A 149 38.58 4.81 -6.74
N LYS A 150 39.47 4.27 -5.90
CA LYS A 150 39.17 3.12 -5.04
C LYS A 150 38.03 3.43 -4.05
N ASP A 151 38.03 4.61 -3.45
CA ASP A 151 36.98 5.10 -2.55
C ASP A 151 35.64 5.30 -3.29
N GLY A 152 35.68 5.81 -4.53
CA GLY A 152 34.50 5.89 -5.42
C GLY A 152 33.88 4.53 -5.73
N LEU A 153 34.71 3.54 -6.11
CA LEU A 153 34.27 2.15 -6.33
C LEU A 153 33.65 1.54 -5.07
N LEU A 154 34.32 1.68 -3.93
CA LEU A 154 33.83 1.15 -2.66
C LEU A 154 32.49 1.77 -2.27
N ARG A 155 32.33 3.10 -2.39
CA ARG A 155 31.03 3.76 -2.17
C ARG A 155 29.94 3.20 -3.07
N LYS A 156 30.22 2.99 -4.36
CA LYS A 156 29.20 2.42 -5.28
C LYS A 156 28.80 1.00 -4.92
N HIS A 157 29.76 0.16 -4.53
CA HIS A 157 29.44 -1.18 -4.03
C HIS A 157 28.62 -1.13 -2.74
N GLN A 158 28.92 -0.21 -1.83
CA GLN A 158 28.16 0.00 -0.59
C GLN A 158 26.74 0.49 -0.87
N GLU A 159 26.57 1.48 -1.75
CA GLU A 159 25.26 1.97 -2.20
C GLU A 159 24.42 0.84 -2.78
N ARG A 160 24.99 0.02 -3.69
CA ARG A 160 24.28 -1.13 -4.28
C ARG A 160 23.87 -2.16 -3.23
N ALA A 161 24.77 -2.46 -2.29
CA ALA A 161 24.46 -3.38 -1.19
C ALA A 161 23.35 -2.84 -0.28
N GLN A 162 23.37 -1.54 0.02
CA GLN A 162 22.34 -0.88 0.82
C GLN A 162 20.98 -0.89 0.11
N ARG A 163 20.93 -0.55 -1.19
CA ARG A 163 19.70 -0.61 -1.99
C ARG A 163 19.10 -2.01 -2.02
N LEU A 164 19.93 -3.05 -2.20
CA LEU A 164 19.47 -4.44 -2.14
C LEU A 164 18.91 -4.81 -0.77
N LYS A 165 19.56 -4.37 0.31
CA LYS A 165 19.09 -4.59 1.67
C LYS A 165 17.73 -3.92 1.91
N GLU A 166 17.59 -2.66 1.53
CA GLU A 166 16.33 -1.91 1.64
C GLU A 166 15.20 -2.56 0.81
N ALA A 167 15.51 -3.05 -0.39
CA ALA A 167 14.56 -3.79 -1.22
C ALA A 167 14.14 -5.12 -0.57
N CYS A 168 15.07 -5.86 0.02
CA CYS A 168 14.76 -7.07 0.79
C CYS A 168 13.89 -6.77 2.01
N GLU A 169 14.18 -5.71 2.76
CA GLU A 169 13.37 -5.27 3.91
C GLU A 169 11.98 -4.81 3.48
N ALA A 170 11.87 -4.07 2.37
CA ALA A 170 10.59 -3.69 1.78
C ALA A 170 9.76 -4.91 1.36
N GLY A 171 10.36 -5.87 0.65
CA GLY A 171 9.72 -7.13 0.30
C GLY A 171 9.32 -7.95 1.53
N GLY A 172 10.11 -7.92 2.61
CA GLY A 172 9.77 -8.53 3.88
C GLY A 172 8.54 -7.89 4.54
N ARG A 173 8.44 -6.56 4.50
CA ARG A 173 7.25 -5.81 4.99
C ARG A 173 6.01 -6.13 4.16
N GLU A 174 6.11 -6.17 2.84
CA GLU A 174 5.00 -6.54 1.95
C GLU A 174 4.55 -7.99 2.20
N LEU A 175 5.49 -8.93 2.32
CA LEU A 175 5.17 -10.32 2.66
C LEU A 175 4.43 -10.43 4.00
N GLN A 176 4.84 -9.65 5.01
CA GLN A 176 4.14 -9.64 6.28
C GLN A 176 2.71 -9.09 6.14
N ARG A 177 2.53 -7.97 5.42
CA ARG A 177 1.20 -7.42 5.14
C ARG A 177 0.30 -8.43 4.43
N CYS A 178 0.80 -9.11 3.39
CA CYS A 178 0.03 -10.13 2.68
C CYS A 178 -0.31 -11.33 3.59
N LYS A 179 0.57 -11.71 4.53
CA LYS A 179 0.25 -12.74 5.53
C LYS A 179 -0.87 -12.27 6.45
N ASP A 180 -0.78 -11.06 6.97
CA ASP A 180 -1.79 -10.49 7.87
C ASP A 180 -3.15 -10.38 7.16
N GLU A 181 -3.18 -9.88 5.92
CA GLU A 181 -4.39 -9.84 5.09
C GLU A 181 -4.97 -11.23 4.82
N ASN A 182 -4.14 -12.23 4.56
CA ASN A 182 -4.57 -13.61 4.37
C ASN A 182 -5.18 -14.18 5.66
N TYR A 183 -4.57 -13.92 6.82
CA TYR A 183 -5.16 -14.29 8.11
C TYR A 183 -6.50 -13.60 8.37
N ASP A 184 -6.63 -12.31 8.03
CA ASP A 184 -7.88 -11.57 8.15
C ASP A 184 -8.97 -12.11 7.20
N LEU A 185 -8.60 -12.52 5.99
CA LEU A 185 -9.51 -13.14 5.03
C LEU A 185 -9.94 -14.53 5.52
N ALA A 186 -9.02 -15.34 6.02
CA ALA A 186 -9.33 -16.64 6.61
C ALA A 186 -10.28 -16.50 7.81
N LEU A 187 -10.06 -15.49 8.67
CA LEU A 187 -10.93 -15.20 9.81
C LEU A 187 -12.32 -14.76 9.35
N ARG A 188 -12.41 -13.90 8.33
CA ARG A 188 -13.69 -13.48 7.73
C ARG A 188 -14.45 -14.66 7.10
N LEU A 189 -13.75 -15.52 6.37
CA LEU A 189 -14.34 -16.73 5.79
C LEU A 189 -14.84 -17.68 6.87
N ALA A 190 -14.07 -17.88 7.95
CA ALA A 190 -14.50 -18.69 9.09
C ALA A 190 -15.79 -18.13 9.70
N ARG A 191 -15.84 -16.82 10.01
CA ARG A 191 -17.06 -16.16 10.54
C ARG A 191 -18.26 -16.29 9.62
N GLN A 192 -18.09 -16.04 8.31
CA GLN A 192 -19.17 -16.20 7.34
C GLN A 192 -19.65 -17.65 7.24
N SER A 193 -18.75 -18.63 7.38
CA SER A 193 -19.10 -20.05 7.39
C SER A 193 -19.91 -20.43 8.63
N GLU A 194 -19.56 -19.88 9.80
CA GLU A 194 -20.32 -20.05 11.06
C GLU A 194 -21.70 -19.41 10.94
N GLU A 195 -21.78 -18.15 10.48
CA GLU A 195 -23.04 -17.44 10.25
C GLU A 195 -23.95 -18.19 9.29
N ARG A 196 -23.40 -18.67 8.16
CA ARG A 196 -24.12 -19.54 7.21
C ARG A 196 -24.62 -20.81 7.90
N GLY A 197 -23.79 -21.45 8.73
CA GLY A 197 -24.18 -22.60 9.54
C GLY A 197 -25.38 -22.29 10.44
N THR A 198 -25.33 -21.17 11.17
CA THR A 198 -26.45 -20.75 12.05
C THR A 198 -27.72 -20.43 11.26
N ALA A 199 -27.61 -19.79 10.11
CA ALA A 199 -28.75 -19.48 9.24
C ALA A 199 -29.38 -20.76 8.67
N LEU A 200 -28.56 -21.74 8.27
CA LEU A 200 -29.03 -23.06 7.82
C LEU A 200 -29.76 -23.81 8.94
N MET A 201 -29.24 -23.79 10.17
CA MET A 201 -29.92 -24.40 11.32
C MET A 201 -31.28 -23.74 11.59
N ARG A 202 -31.34 -22.40 11.63
CA ARG A 202 -32.62 -21.67 11.78
C ARG A 202 -33.61 -21.98 10.66
N ASN A 203 -33.14 -22.08 9.42
CA ASN A 203 -33.98 -22.44 8.29
C ASN A 203 -34.55 -23.86 8.45
N ARG A 204 -33.74 -24.80 8.94
CA ARG A 204 -34.20 -26.17 9.23
C ARG A 204 -35.24 -26.19 10.34
N ASP A 205 -35.07 -25.41 11.40
CA ASP A 205 -36.04 -25.29 12.50
C ASP A 205 -37.37 -24.72 12.02
N LEU A 206 -37.33 -23.63 11.24
CA LEU A 206 -38.53 -23.03 10.63
C LEU A 206 -39.24 -24.02 9.69
N GLN A 207 -38.48 -24.83 8.93
CA GLN A 207 -39.07 -25.86 8.08
C GLN A 207 -39.81 -26.92 8.91
N LEU A 208 -39.23 -27.35 10.05
CA LEU A 208 -39.90 -28.27 10.96
C LEU A 208 -41.16 -27.66 11.58
N GLU A 209 -41.16 -26.36 11.89
CA GLU A 209 -42.33 -25.64 12.37
C GLU A 209 -43.44 -25.54 11.32
N ILE A 210 -43.09 -25.22 10.08
CA ILE A 210 -44.01 -25.25 8.94
C ILE A 210 -44.65 -26.62 8.79
N ASP A 211 -43.86 -27.70 8.88
CA ASP A 211 -44.36 -29.06 8.74
C ASP A 211 -45.31 -29.42 9.90
N ARG A 212 -45.02 -28.97 11.13
CA ARG A 212 -45.94 -29.11 12.28
C ARG A 212 -47.25 -28.36 12.08
N LEU A 213 -47.17 -27.11 11.62
CA LEU A 213 -48.36 -26.28 11.36
C LEU A 213 -49.22 -26.87 10.23
N LYS A 214 -48.60 -27.38 9.16
CA LYS A 214 -49.32 -28.10 8.09
C LYS A 214 -50.07 -29.31 8.62
N HIS A 215 -49.44 -30.13 9.46
CA HIS A 215 -50.12 -31.27 10.08
C HIS A 215 -51.26 -30.84 11.01
N SER A 216 -51.07 -29.75 11.77
CA SER A 216 -52.13 -29.21 12.64
C SER A 216 -53.32 -28.67 11.84
N LEU A 217 -53.04 -27.97 10.74
CA LEU A 217 -54.06 -27.46 9.82
C LEU A 217 -54.85 -28.61 9.20
N MET A 218 -54.16 -29.63 8.68
CA MET A 218 -54.78 -30.81 8.09
C MET A 218 -55.71 -31.53 9.09
N LYS A 219 -55.27 -31.70 10.34
CA LYS A 219 -56.12 -32.27 11.40
C LYS A 219 -57.38 -31.42 11.64
N ALA A 220 -57.22 -30.10 11.77
CA ALA A 220 -58.35 -29.20 11.98
C ALA A 220 -59.32 -29.19 10.79
N GLU A 221 -58.81 -29.28 9.55
CA GLU A 221 -59.61 -29.40 8.34
C GLU A 221 -60.40 -30.73 8.30
N ASP A 222 -59.76 -31.84 8.67
CA ASP A 222 -60.40 -33.15 8.78
C ASP A 222 -61.50 -33.16 9.86
N ASP A 223 -61.23 -32.63 11.05
CA ASP A 223 -62.20 -32.50 12.14
C ASP A 223 -63.41 -31.65 11.68
N CYS A 224 -63.16 -30.51 11.04
CA CYS A 224 -64.21 -29.66 10.47
C CYS A 224 -65.01 -30.39 9.37
N SER A 225 -64.37 -31.22 8.54
CA SER A 225 -65.05 -32.05 7.53
C SER A 225 -65.97 -33.09 8.17
N VAL A 226 -65.52 -33.73 9.25
CA VAL A 226 -66.32 -34.69 10.03
C VAL A 226 -67.51 -34.00 10.70
N GLU A 227 -67.29 -32.86 11.37
CA GLU A 227 -68.36 -32.07 12.00
C GLU A 227 -69.39 -31.57 10.98
N ARG A 228 -68.94 -31.11 9.81
CA ARG A 228 -69.84 -30.75 8.70
C ARG A 228 -70.68 -31.93 8.24
N LYS A 229 -70.08 -33.12 8.08
CA LYS A 229 -70.82 -34.36 7.75
C LYS A 229 -71.82 -34.73 8.84
N HIS A 230 -71.45 -34.58 10.11
CA HIS A 230 -72.37 -34.84 11.24
C HIS A 230 -73.53 -33.86 11.24
N THR A 231 -73.25 -32.56 11.09
CA THR A 231 -74.27 -31.49 11.00
C THR A 231 -75.22 -31.72 9.82
N LEU A 232 -74.69 -32.13 8.66
CA LEU A 232 -75.52 -32.47 7.49
C LEU A 232 -76.42 -33.68 7.76
N LYS A 233 -75.90 -34.73 8.41
CA LYS A 233 -76.72 -35.89 8.81
C LYS A 233 -77.81 -35.50 9.81
N LEU A 234 -77.50 -34.64 10.77
CA LEU A 234 -78.46 -34.16 11.78
C LEU A 234 -79.56 -33.32 11.11
N ARG A 235 -79.17 -32.40 10.22
CA ARG A 235 -80.10 -31.61 9.42
C ARG A 235 -81.01 -32.50 8.58
N HIS A 236 -80.46 -33.50 7.90
CA HIS A 236 -81.25 -34.46 7.14
C HIS A 236 -82.23 -35.24 8.04
N ALA A 237 -81.79 -35.70 9.22
CA ALA A 237 -82.67 -36.36 10.19
C ALA A 237 -83.78 -35.44 10.71
N MET A 238 -83.50 -34.13 10.86
CA MET A 238 -84.50 -33.12 11.22
C MET A 238 -85.50 -32.88 10.07
N GLU A 239 -85.04 -32.83 8.82
CA GLU A 239 -85.88 -32.68 7.63
C GLU A 239 -86.78 -33.91 7.38
N GLN A 240 -86.30 -35.11 7.72
CA GLN A 240 -87.08 -36.36 7.65
C GLN A 240 -88.07 -36.54 8.82
N ARG A 241 -88.05 -35.64 9.80
CA ARG A 241 -88.97 -35.71 10.94
C ARG A 241 -90.38 -35.30 10.46
N PRO A 242 -91.42 -36.10 10.70
CA PRO A 242 -92.78 -35.73 10.31
C PRO A 242 -93.14 -34.38 10.94
N SER A 243 -93.66 -33.44 10.12
CA SER A 243 -93.98 -32.10 10.58
C SER A 243 -95.00 -32.17 11.72
N GLN A 244 -94.90 -31.23 12.66
CA GLN A 244 -95.80 -31.19 13.81
C GLN A 244 -97.26 -31.02 13.37
N GLU A 245 -97.47 -30.36 12.23
CA GLU A 245 -98.75 -30.24 11.52
C GLU A 245 -99.23 -31.60 10.99
N LEU A 246 -98.38 -32.40 10.32
CA LEU A 246 -98.74 -33.73 9.83
C LEU A 246 -99.05 -34.71 10.99
N LEU A 247 -98.30 -34.62 12.10
CA LEU A 247 -98.60 -35.40 13.31
C LEU A 247 -99.93 -34.99 13.94
N TRP A 248 -100.23 -33.69 13.93
CA TRP A 248 -101.50 -33.15 14.42
C TRP A 248 -102.68 -33.56 13.53
N GLU A 249 -102.52 -33.50 12.20
CA GLU A 249 -103.50 -33.97 11.23
C GLU A 249 -103.77 -35.47 11.39
N LEU A 250 -102.73 -36.30 11.52
CA LEU A 250 -102.89 -37.73 11.80
C LEU A 250 -103.53 -38.01 13.17
N GLN A 251 -103.27 -37.18 14.18
CA GLN A 251 -103.97 -37.26 15.47
C GLN A 251 -105.45 -36.88 15.34
N GLN A 252 -105.76 -35.85 14.55
CA GLN A 252 -107.13 -35.43 14.29
C GLN A 252 -107.90 -36.48 13.46
N GLU A 253 -107.27 -37.05 12.44
CA GLU A 253 -107.83 -38.17 11.67
C GLU A 253 -108.01 -39.41 12.54
N LYS A 254 -107.04 -39.72 13.43
CA LYS A 254 -107.20 -40.80 14.41
C LYS A 254 -108.39 -40.53 15.34
N ALA A 255 -108.58 -39.31 15.82
CA ALA A 255 -109.71 -38.94 16.67
C ALA A 255 -111.05 -38.99 15.91
N LEU A 256 -111.06 -38.56 14.64
CA LEU A 256 -112.22 -38.66 13.75
C LEU A 256 -112.57 -40.11 13.43
N LEU A 257 -111.58 -40.96 13.16
CA LEU A 257 -111.77 -42.39 12.93
C LEU A 257 -112.21 -43.08 14.22
N GLN A 258 -111.70 -42.69 15.39
CA GLN A 258 -112.19 -43.16 16.68
C GLN A 258 -113.64 -42.72 16.94
N ALA A 259 -114.02 -41.49 16.59
CA ALA A 259 -115.40 -41.01 16.68
C ALA A 259 -116.32 -41.71 15.66
N ARG A 260 -115.80 -42.07 14.47
CA ARG A 260 -116.52 -42.86 13.46
C ARG A 260 -116.70 -44.31 13.91
N VAL A 261 -115.71 -44.90 14.55
CA VAL A 261 -115.79 -46.24 15.16
C VAL A 261 -116.79 -46.22 16.33
N GLN A 262 -116.75 -45.21 17.20
CA GLN A 262 -117.74 -45.03 18.28
C GLN A 262 -119.16 -44.74 17.75
N GLY A 263 -119.27 -44.00 16.63
CA GLY A 263 -120.54 -43.74 15.95
C GLY A 263 -121.10 -44.96 15.21
N LEU A 264 -120.22 -45.83 14.70
CA LEU A 264 -120.59 -47.12 14.10
C LEU A 264 -120.91 -48.17 15.19
N GLU A 265 -120.26 -48.12 16.35
CA GLU A 265 -120.64 -48.88 17.55
C GLU A 265 -121.99 -48.40 18.13
N ALA A 266 -122.33 -47.12 17.96
CA ALA A 266 -123.62 -46.53 18.38
C ALA A 266 -124.76 -46.65 17.35
N SER A 267 -124.53 -47.23 16.17
CA SER A 267 -125.53 -47.34 15.09
C SER A 267 -125.76 -48.78 14.61
N VAL A 268 -125.71 -49.75 15.54
CA VAL A 268 -126.18 -51.13 15.35
C VAL A 268 -127.47 -51.38 16.15
N GLN A 269 -128.52 -50.58 15.92
CA GLN A 269 -129.89 -51.08 16.02
C GLN A 269 -130.88 -50.25 15.20
N GLU A 270 -131.64 -51.02 14.42
CA GLU A 270 -132.51 -50.70 13.30
C GLU A 270 -133.61 -49.66 13.53
N GLY A 271 -134.07 -49.10 12.39
CA GLY A 271 -135.35 -48.43 12.29
C GLY A 271 -135.65 -47.85 10.90
N ARG A 272 -135.77 -48.71 9.86
CA ARG A 272 -136.66 -48.44 8.70
C ARG A 272 -138.12 -48.31 9.21
N PRO A 273 -139.13 -47.80 8.46
CA PRO A 273 -139.24 -47.71 7.00
C PRO A 273 -139.79 -46.30 6.57
N ASP A 274 -140.18 -45.95 5.35
CA ASP A 274 -140.78 -46.73 4.28
C ASP A 274 -140.78 -45.94 2.95
N GLN A 275 -140.73 -46.70 1.86
CA GLN A 275 -141.29 -46.47 0.53
C GLN A 275 -141.34 -45.06 -0.08
N SER A 276 -140.50 -44.85 -1.11
CA SER A 276 -140.95 -44.25 -2.37
C SER A 276 -140.09 -44.71 -3.57
N SER A 277 -140.75 -45.33 -4.56
CA SER A 277 -140.38 -45.55 -5.98
C SER A 277 -138.97 -46.07 -6.36
N PRO A 278 -138.82 -47.21 -7.07
CA PRO A 278 -137.53 -47.73 -7.56
C PRO A 278 -136.78 -46.77 -8.49
N TYR A 279 -137.52 -45.86 -9.14
CA TYR A 279 -136.96 -44.84 -10.03
C TYR A 279 -136.33 -43.67 -9.26
N ILE A 280 -136.84 -43.35 -8.07
CA ILE A 280 -136.31 -42.26 -7.23
C ILE A 280 -135.04 -42.73 -6.49
N GLN A 281 -134.97 -44.00 -6.06
CA GLN A 281 -133.78 -44.54 -5.42
C GLN A 281 -132.58 -44.64 -6.37
N VAL A 282 -132.78 -45.13 -7.60
CA VAL A 282 -131.71 -45.16 -8.62
C VAL A 282 -131.24 -43.74 -8.94
N LEU A 283 -132.16 -42.78 -9.10
CA LEU A 283 -131.79 -41.37 -9.32
C LEU A 283 -131.09 -40.72 -8.11
N GLU A 284 -131.45 -41.09 -6.88
CA GLU A 284 -130.80 -40.61 -5.66
C GLU A 284 -129.43 -41.27 -5.43
N GLU A 285 -129.26 -42.56 -5.79
CA GLU A 285 -127.98 -43.25 -5.80
C GLU A 285 -127.07 -42.67 -6.89
N ASP A 286 -127.58 -42.46 -8.11
CA ASP A 286 -126.85 -41.88 -9.24
C ASP A 286 -126.47 -40.42 -8.97
N TRP A 287 -127.36 -39.64 -8.35
CA TRP A 287 -127.06 -38.28 -7.90
C TRP A 287 -126.00 -38.27 -6.80
N ARG A 288 -126.08 -39.17 -5.81
CA ARG A 288 -125.05 -39.31 -4.77
C ARG A 288 -123.71 -39.78 -5.35
N GLN A 289 -123.73 -40.67 -6.34
CA GLN A 289 -122.52 -41.15 -7.02
C GLN A 289 -121.88 -40.01 -7.83
N ALA A 290 -122.66 -39.30 -8.64
CA ALA A 290 -122.19 -38.12 -9.37
C ALA A 290 -121.66 -37.03 -8.42
N GLN A 291 -122.25 -36.86 -7.24
CA GLN A 291 -121.76 -35.92 -6.22
C GLN A 291 -120.42 -36.37 -5.62
N ARG A 292 -120.22 -37.66 -5.35
CA ARG A 292 -118.93 -38.21 -4.89
C ARG A 292 -117.87 -38.06 -5.97
N ASP A 293 -118.20 -38.40 -7.21
CA ASP A 293 -117.29 -38.28 -8.35
C ASP A 293 -116.88 -36.82 -8.57
N LEU A 294 -117.82 -35.87 -8.48
CA LEU A 294 -117.51 -34.43 -8.53
C LEU A 294 -116.66 -33.97 -7.34
N GLN A 295 -116.89 -34.49 -6.13
CA GLN A 295 -116.07 -34.19 -4.95
C GLN A 295 -114.66 -34.76 -5.08
N GLU A 296 -114.49 -35.96 -5.63
CA GLU A 296 -113.20 -36.59 -5.89
C GLU A 296 -112.45 -35.88 -7.02
N GLN A 297 -113.13 -35.51 -8.10
CA GLN A 297 -112.58 -34.64 -9.15
C GLN A 297 -112.16 -33.29 -8.58
N THR A 298 -112.95 -32.72 -7.67
CA THR A 298 -112.58 -31.46 -7.00
C THR A 298 -111.35 -31.64 -6.11
N ARG A 299 -111.27 -32.71 -5.31
CA ARG A 299 -110.11 -33.03 -4.46
C ARG A 299 -108.84 -33.30 -5.27
N THR A 300 -108.95 -34.01 -6.39
CA THR A 300 -107.82 -34.24 -7.31
C THR A 300 -107.37 -32.94 -7.97
N VAL A 301 -108.29 -32.08 -8.41
CA VAL A 301 -107.94 -30.74 -8.90
C VAL A 301 -107.24 -29.90 -7.82
N PHE A 302 -107.68 -29.95 -6.56
CA PHE A 302 -107.02 -29.23 -5.47
C PHE A 302 -105.61 -29.75 -5.15
N SER A 303 -105.41 -31.07 -5.11
CA SER A 303 -104.08 -31.67 -4.90
C SER A 303 -103.12 -31.36 -6.05
N LEU A 304 -103.55 -31.54 -7.31
CA LEU A 304 -102.75 -31.19 -8.49
C LEU A 304 -102.36 -29.70 -8.51
N ARG A 305 -103.26 -28.80 -8.09
CA ARG A 305 -102.94 -27.35 -7.96
C ARG A 305 -101.96 -27.07 -6.83
N LYS A 306 -102.00 -27.84 -5.74
CA LYS A 306 -101.01 -27.73 -4.65
C LYS A 306 -99.63 -28.19 -5.13
N ASP A 307 -99.58 -29.34 -5.80
CA ASP A 307 -98.33 -29.92 -6.32
C ASP A 307 -97.72 -29.04 -7.41
N LEU A 308 -98.52 -28.46 -8.31
CA LEU A 308 -98.06 -27.50 -9.30
C LEU A 308 -97.39 -26.28 -8.64
N ARG A 309 -98.03 -25.69 -7.62
CA ARG A 309 -97.45 -24.55 -6.89
C ARG A 309 -96.17 -24.93 -6.15
N GLN A 310 -96.09 -26.13 -5.58
CA GLN A 310 -94.88 -26.62 -4.93
C GLN A 310 -93.74 -26.84 -5.93
N ALA A 311 -94.03 -27.43 -7.09
CA ALA A 311 -93.07 -27.62 -8.17
C ALA A 311 -92.60 -26.27 -8.75
N GLU A 312 -93.50 -25.30 -8.90
CA GLU A 312 -93.15 -23.93 -9.32
C GLU A 312 -92.25 -23.23 -8.30
N ALA A 313 -92.53 -23.35 -7.00
CA ALA A 313 -91.68 -22.81 -5.94
C ALA A 313 -90.30 -23.47 -5.90
N GLN A 314 -90.22 -24.79 -6.10
CA GLN A 314 -88.94 -25.50 -6.20
C GLN A 314 -88.16 -25.06 -7.44
N ARG A 315 -88.83 -24.90 -8.59
CA ARG A 315 -88.21 -24.37 -9.82
C ARG A 315 -87.66 -22.97 -9.60
N ALA A 316 -88.41 -22.08 -8.94
CA ALA A 316 -87.94 -20.73 -8.62
C ALA A 316 -86.67 -20.77 -7.74
N ARG A 317 -86.67 -21.59 -6.69
CA ARG A 317 -85.48 -21.77 -5.82
C ARG A 317 -84.27 -22.31 -6.59
N CYS A 318 -84.45 -23.31 -7.44
CA CYS A 318 -83.36 -23.86 -8.25
C CYS A 318 -82.81 -22.82 -9.25
N LEU A 319 -83.66 -21.95 -9.80
CA LEU A 319 -83.22 -20.86 -10.67
C LEU A 319 -82.41 -19.82 -9.88
N GLU A 320 -82.88 -19.40 -8.70
CA GLU A 320 -82.13 -18.50 -7.81
C GLU A 320 -80.77 -19.08 -7.42
N GLU A 321 -80.71 -20.36 -7.01
CA GLU A 321 -79.45 -21.05 -6.69
C GLU A 321 -78.51 -21.09 -7.90
N LYS A 322 -79.03 -21.40 -9.10
CA LYS A 322 -78.25 -21.41 -10.33
C LYS A 322 -77.67 -20.02 -10.62
N GLU A 323 -78.46 -18.95 -10.50
CA GLU A 323 -77.98 -17.57 -10.70
C GLU A 323 -76.88 -17.21 -9.70
N VAL A 324 -77.05 -17.58 -8.42
CA VAL A 324 -76.02 -17.38 -7.38
C VAL A 324 -74.73 -18.13 -7.73
N PHE A 325 -74.81 -19.40 -8.16
CA PHE A 325 -73.64 -20.17 -8.57
C PHE A 325 -72.96 -19.60 -9.82
N GLU A 326 -73.73 -19.11 -10.79
CA GLU A 326 -73.18 -18.46 -11.98
C GLU A 326 -72.43 -17.18 -11.61
N LEU A 327 -72.98 -16.36 -10.72
CA LEU A 327 -72.32 -15.17 -10.19
C LEU A 327 -71.03 -15.52 -9.42
N GLN A 328 -71.05 -16.55 -8.58
CA GLN A 328 -69.86 -17.05 -7.87
C GLN A 328 -68.79 -17.55 -8.84
N CYS A 329 -69.17 -18.30 -9.88
CA CYS A 329 -68.24 -18.75 -10.91
C CYS A 329 -67.62 -17.57 -11.66
N LEU A 330 -68.41 -16.55 -11.98
CA LEU A 330 -67.91 -15.33 -12.63
C LEU A 330 -66.94 -14.56 -11.73
N ALA A 331 -67.23 -14.44 -10.43
CA ALA A 331 -66.32 -13.83 -9.46
C ALA A 331 -64.98 -14.59 -9.38
N LEU A 332 -65.03 -15.92 -9.18
CA LEU A 332 -63.83 -16.76 -9.11
C LEU A 332 -62.99 -16.71 -10.40
N ARG A 333 -63.62 -16.63 -11.58
CA ARG A 333 -62.89 -16.46 -12.85
C ARG A 333 -62.18 -15.12 -12.92
N LYS A 334 -62.82 -14.03 -12.46
CA LYS A 334 -62.20 -12.71 -12.39
C LYS A 334 -61.03 -12.70 -11.41
N ASP A 335 -61.20 -13.30 -10.23
CA ASP A 335 -60.14 -13.41 -9.23
C ASP A 335 -58.96 -14.24 -9.75
N SER A 336 -59.21 -15.39 -10.37
CA SER A 336 -58.16 -16.21 -10.99
C SER A 336 -57.40 -15.44 -12.06
N LYS A 337 -58.08 -14.63 -12.88
CA LYS A 337 -57.44 -13.76 -13.87
C LYS A 337 -56.58 -12.69 -13.19
N MET A 338 -57.10 -12.02 -12.17
CA MET A 338 -56.35 -11.03 -11.39
C MET A 338 -55.08 -11.62 -10.76
N TYR A 339 -55.17 -12.83 -10.19
CA TYR A 339 -54.00 -13.51 -9.63
C TYR A 339 -52.97 -13.88 -10.71
N LYS A 340 -53.42 -14.35 -11.88
CA LYS A 340 -52.52 -14.61 -13.01
C LYS A 340 -51.80 -13.34 -13.47
N ASP A 341 -52.55 -12.27 -13.71
CA ASP A 341 -51.99 -10.98 -14.14
C ASP A 341 -50.99 -10.44 -13.11
N ARG A 342 -51.29 -10.61 -11.80
CA ARG A 342 -50.39 -10.24 -10.70
C ARG A 342 -49.13 -11.10 -10.65
N ILE A 343 -49.23 -12.41 -10.83
CA ILE A 343 -48.07 -13.31 -10.89
C ILE A 343 -47.19 -12.95 -12.08
N GLU A 344 -47.78 -12.71 -13.25
CA GLU A 344 -47.03 -12.30 -14.44
C GLU A 344 -46.32 -10.96 -14.23
N ALA A 345 -46.95 -9.98 -13.57
CA ALA A 345 -46.31 -8.71 -13.24
C ALA A 345 -45.10 -8.92 -12.30
N ILE A 346 -45.23 -9.76 -11.28
CA ILE A 346 -44.13 -10.09 -10.36
C ILE A 346 -42.99 -10.79 -11.11
N LEU A 347 -43.30 -11.72 -12.01
CA LEU A 347 -42.29 -12.41 -12.83
C LEU A 347 -41.52 -11.43 -13.72
N ARG A 348 -42.22 -10.49 -14.37
CA ARG A 348 -41.56 -9.44 -15.18
C ARG A 348 -40.63 -8.57 -14.31
N GLN A 349 -41.07 -8.16 -13.13
CA GLN A 349 -40.22 -7.41 -12.20
C GLN A 349 -39.00 -8.22 -11.73
N MET A 350 -39.17 -9.53 -11.48
CA MET A 350 -38.04 -10.40 -11.14
C MET A 350 -37.04 -10.53 -12.30
N GLU A 351 -37.51 -10.60 -13.54
CA GLU A 351 -36.66 -10.61 -14.73
C GLU A 351 -35.87 -9.31 -14.87
N GLU A 352 -36.53 -8.15 -14.71
CA GLU A 352 -35.86 -6.84 -14.73
C GLU A 352 -34.73 -6.76 -13.68
N VAL A 353 -35.01 -7.15 -12.43
CA VAL A 353 -34.01 -7.18 -11.35
C VAL A 353 -32.88 -8.18 -11.65
N ALA A 354 -33.18 -9.33 -12.26
CA ALA A 354 -32.16 -10.28 -12.68
C ALA A 354 -31.24 -9.70 -13.76
N VAL A 355 -31.79 -8.99 -14.74
CA VAL A 355 -31.02 -8.29 -15.78
C VAL A 355 -30.15 -7.19 -15.18
N GLU A 356 -30.69 -6.36 -14.27
CA GLU A 356 -29.92 -5.31 -13.59
C GLU A 356 -28.75 -5.90 -12.77
N ARG A 357 -28.99 -7.00 -12.07
CA ARG A 357 -27.95 -7.73 -11.35
C ARG A 357 -26.86 -8.22 -12.30
N ASP A 358 -27.24 -8.82 -13.42
CA ASP A 358 -26.29 -9.36 -14.39
C ASP A 358 -25.47 -8.23 -15.04
N GLN A 359 -26.08 -7.09 -15.34
CA GLN A 359 -25.38 -5.88 -15.79
C GLN A 359 -24.40 -5.35 -14.72
N ALA A 360 -24.81 -5.32 -13.45
CA ALA A 360 -23.94 -4.92 -12.34
C ALA A 360 -22.74 -5.88 -12.18
N ILE A 361 -22.94 -7.18 -12.39
CA ILE A 361 -21.86 -8.18 -12.38
C ILE A 361 -20.89 -7.92 -13.55
N VAL A 362 -21.39 -7.77 -14.77
CA VAL A 362 -20.56 -7.53 -15.96
C VAL A 362 -19.73 -6.25 -15.81
N THR A 363 -20.34 -5.14 -15.41
CA THR A 363 -19.62 -3.87 -15.20
C THR A 363 -18.55 -3.98 -14.10
N ARG A 364 -18.82 -4.75 -13.04
CA ARG A 364 -17.83 -5.03 -11.99
C ARG A 364 -16.67 -5.88 -12.53
N GLU A 365 -16.97 -6.90 -13.31
CA GLU A 365 -15.96 -7.77 -13.94
C GLU A 365 -15.09 -6.99 -14.94
N GLU A 366 -15.68 -6.11 -15.74
CA GLU A 366 -14.96 -5.22 -16.65
C GLU A 366 -13.99 -4.30 -15.90
N LEU A 367 -14.44 -3.69 -14.80
CA LEU A 367 -13.59 -2.85 -13.95
C LEU A 367 -12.43 -3.65 -13.34
N HIS A 368 -12.70 -4.86 -12.82
CA HIS A 368 -11.66 -5.74 -12.31
C HIS A 368 -10.67 -6.16 -13.40
N ALA A 369 -11.13 -6.45 -14.61
CA ALA A 369 -10.27 -6.77 -15.75
C ALA A 369 -9.37 -5.59 -16.13
N GLN A 370 -9.90 -4.37 -16.13
CA GLN A 370 -9.13 -3.14 -16.37
C GLN A 370 -8.08 -2.90 -15.26
N GLN A 371 -8.45 -3.09 -13.99
CA GLN A 371 -7.52 -3.01 -12.87
C GLN A 371 -6.40 -4.04 -12.99
N ALA A 372 -6.72 -5.29 -13.34
CA ALA A 372 -5.73 -6.34 -13.55
C ALA A 372 -4.75 -5.99 -14.68
N ARG A 373 -5.23 -5.46 -15.80
CA ARG A 373 -4.37 -4.99 -16.91
C ARG A 373 -3.46 -3.85 -16.46
N SER A 374 -3.99 -2.85 -15.78
CA SER A 374 -3.21 -1.71 -15.26
C SER A 374 -2.12 -2.16 -14.27
N LEU A 375 -2.42 -3.14 -13.40
CA LEU A 375 -1.43 -3.72 -12.50
C LEU A 375 -0.32 -4.46 -13.25
N GLN A 376 -0.67 -5.24 -14.28
CA GLN A 376 0.32 -5.91 -15.13
C GLN A 376 1.24 -4.90 -15.84
N GLU A 377 0.67 -3.83 -16.42
CA GLU A 377 1.44 -2.75 -17.04
C GLU A 377 2.38 -2.07 -16.04
N LYS A 378 1.89 -1.76 -14.82
CA LYS A 378 2.72 -1.21 -13.74
C LYS A 378 3.88 -2.15 -13.38
N ASP A 379 3.65 -3.45 -13.33
CA ASP A 379 4.70 -4.42 -13.01
C ASP A 379 5.72 -4.56 -14.15
N VAL A 380 5.30 -4.47 -15.40
CA VAL A 380 6.21 -4.39 -16.56
C VAL A 380 7.08 -3.13 -16.47
N LEU A 381 6.48 -1.97 -16.19
CA LEU A 381 7.24 -0.72 -16.04
C LEU A 381 8.21 -0.77 -14.86
N ARG A 382 7.79 -1.32 -13.71
CA ARG A 382 8.68 -1.53 -12.55
C ARG A 382 9.87 -2.41 -12.90
N LYS A 383 9.67 -3.47 -13.69
CA LYS A 383 10.78 -4.32 -14.19
C LYS A 383 11.73 -3.51 -15.06
N GLN A 384 11.22 -2.75 -16.02
CA GLN A 384 12.05 -1.90 -16.89
C GLN A 384 12.86 -0.88 -16.08
N VAL A 385 12.26 -0.25 -15.07
CA VAL A 385 12.99 0.68 -14.19
C VAL A 385 14.12 -0.02 -13.46
N ARG A 386 13.89 -1.21 -12.90
CA ARG A 386 14.94 -2.00 -12.22
C ARG A 386 16.08 -2.35 -13.17
N GLU A 387 15.77 -2.85 -14.37
CA GLU A 387 16.77 -3.19 -15.39
C GLU A 387 17.58 -1.97 -15.83
N LEU A 388 16.95 -0.80 -15.98
CA LEU A 388 17.66 0.44 -16.29
C LEU A 388 18.54 0.91 -15.12
N SER A 389 18.06 0.81 -13.88
CA SER A 389 18.88 1.11 -12.69
C SER A 389 20.10 0.20 -12.59
N GLU A 390 19.94 -1.10 -12.86
CA GLU A 390 21.05 -2.06 -12.90
C GLU A 390 22.07 -1.69 -13.98
N LYS A 391 21.62 -1.34 -15.20
CA LYS A 391 22.50 -0.88 -16.27
C LYS A 391 23.27 0.39 -15.90
N VAL A 392 22.62 1.34 -15.23
CA VAL A 392 23.28 2.57 -14.75
C VAL A 392 24.38 2.23 -13.73
N ASP A 393 24.08 1.37 -12.76
CA ASP A 393 25.06 0.92 -11.76
C ASP A 393 26.24 0.18 -12.42
N GLU A 394 25.98 -0.68 -13.41
CA GLU A 394 27.02 -1.38 -14.18
C GLU A 394 27.93 -0.42 -14.95
N LEU A 395 27.35 0.56 -15.66
CA LEU A 395 28.12 1.56 -16.39
C LEU A 395 28.97 2.43 -15.45
N GLN A 396 28.44 2.79 -14.28
CA GLN A 396 29.21 3.52 -13.26
C GLN A 396 30.40 2.71 -12.75
N LEU A 397 30.23 1.41 -12.48
CA LEU A 397 31.34 0.54 -12.08
C LEU A 397 32.39 0.41 -13.20
N GLN A 398 31.95 0.26 -14.45
CA GLN A 398 32.86 0.21 -15.60
C GLN A 398 33.65 1.51 -15.74
N LEU A 399 33.01 2.67 -15.56
CA LEU A 399 33.66 3.98 -15.63
C LEU A 399 34.80 4.08 -14.60
N PHE A 400 34.54 3.76 -13.34
CA PHE A 400 35.58 3.78 -12.31
C PHE A 400 36.70 2.76 -12.57
N GLN A 401 36.39 1.58 -13.14
CA GLN A 401 37.42 0.63 -13.54
C GLN A 401 38.32 1.18 -14.65
N ARG A 402 37.73 1.88 -15.64
CA ARG A 402 38.49 2.53 -16.71
C ARG A 402 39.34 3.67 -16.20
N GLU A 403 38.82 4.51 -15.30
CA GLU A 403 39.60 5.56 -14.63
C GLU A 403 40.80 4.98 -13.88
N GLY A 404 40.61 3.87 -13.14
CA GLY A 404 41.72 3.18 -12.48
C GLY A 404 42.77 2.63 -13.45
N GLN A 405 42.35 2.09 -14.60
CA GLN A 405 43.27 1.64 -15.65
C GLN A 405 44.03 2.80 -16.28
N LEU A 406 43.37 3.92 -16.54
CA LEU A 406 44.00 5.12 -17.10
C LEU A 406 45.07 5.66 -16.16
N LEU A 407 44.76 5.82 -14.87
CA LEU A 407 45.75 6.25 -13.87
C LEU A 407 46.95 5.30 -13.82
N ALA A 408 46.72 3.98 -13.85
CA ALA A 408 47.81 3.00 -13.84
C ALA A 408 48.69 3.06 -15.11
N LEU A 409 48.12 3.42 -16.27
CA LEU A 409 48.87 3.62 -17.52
C LEU A 409 49.64 4.95 -17.52
N GLU A 410 49.01 6.03 -17.03
CA GLU A 410 49.68 7.32 -16.83
C GLU A 410 50.90 7.18 -15.92
N ASP A 411 50.77 6.45 -14.82
CA ASP A 411 51.87 6.15 -13.91
C ASP A 411 53.02 5.39 -14.59
N ARG A 412 52.70 4.40 -15.44
CA ARG A 412 53.72 3.66 -16.21
C ARG A 412 54.43 4.56 -17.21
N LEU A 413 53.69 5.44 -17.90
CA LEU A 413 54.25 6.39 -18.85
C LEU A 413 55.19 7.37 -18.15
N ARG A 414 54.79 7.91 -17.00
CA ARG A 414 55.64 8.82 -16.20
C ARG A 414 56.93 8.13 -15.74
N ARG A 415 56.85 6.86 -15.30
CA ARG A 415 58.05 6.07 -14.94
C ARG A 415 58.99 5.90 -16.15
N GLN A 416 58.45 5.58 -17.32
CA GLN A 416 59.26 5.47 -18.56
C GLN A 416 59.89 6.81 -18.99
N GLN A 417 59.18 7.93 -18.80
CA GLN A 417 59.72 9.27 -19.08
C GLN A 417 60.86 9.65 -18.13
N LEU A 418 60.81 9.20 -16.88
CA LEU A 418 61.90 9.35 -15.90
C LEU A 418 63.11 8.45 -16.21
N ASP A 419 62.89 7.27 -16.81
CA ASP A 419 63.94 6.32 -17.18
C ASP A 419 64.61 6.61 -18.55
N THR A 420 64.11 7.59 -19.31
CA THR A 420 64.73 8.01 -20.57
C THR A 420 65.90 8.95 -20.26
N PRO A 421 67.17 8.59 -20.57
CA PRO A 421 68.29 9.46 -20.29
C PRO A 421 68.16 10.73 -21.13
N VAL A 422 68.02 11.87 -20.44
CA VAL A 422 68.08 13.20 -21.01
C VAL A 422 69.47 13.37 -21.65
N LEU A 423 69.56 13.11 -22.95
CA LEU A 423 70.59 13.73 -23.78
C LEU A 423 70.24 15.22 -23.81
N SER A 424 71.08 16.01 -23.15
CA SER A 424 71.07 17.46 -23.22
C SER A 424 71.20 17.90 -24.68
N SER A 425 70.15 18.49 -25.23
CA SER A 425 70.32 19.55 -26.22
C SER A 425 69.44 20.71 -25.81
N ASP A 426 70.10 21.76 -25.32
CA ASP A 426 69.57 23.11 -25.22
C ASP A 426 68.87 23.49 -26.52
N LEU A 427 67.68 24.08 -26.45
CA LEU A 427 67.23 25.16 -27.33
C LEU A 427 65.95 25.78 -26.73
N GLU A 428 66.16 26.91 -26.06
CA GLU A 428 65.39 28.17 -26.14
C GLU A 428 63.85 28.08 -26.11
N ASP A 429 63.37 28.45 -24.93
CA ASP A 429 62.17 29.23 -24.60
C ASP A 429 61.58 30.07 -25.75
N SER A 430 60.29 29.85 -26.05
CA SER A 430 59.38 30.90 -26.55
C SER A 430 57.91 30.45 -26.50
N SER A 431 57.12 31.27 -25.79
CA SER A 431 55.68 31.53 -26.01
C SER A 431 54.64 30.75 -25.18
N PRO A 432 53.47 31.36 -24.92
CA PRO A 432 53.25 32.01 -23.64
C PRO A 432 52.03 31.44 -22.89
N ARG A 433 51.94 31.86 -21.63
CA ARG A 433 50.78 31.79 -20.74
C ARG A 433 49.43 31.78 -21.49
N SER A 434 48.75 30.64 -21.46
CA SER A 434 47.28 30.59 -21.50
C SER A 434 46.81 30.09 -20.13
N SER A 435 46.49 31.04 -19.26
CA SER A 435 45.70 30.80 -18.07
C SER A 435 44.24 30.62 -18.52
N GLN A 436 43.84 29.38 -18.75
CA GLN A 436 42.42 29.01 -18.70
C GLN A 436 42.24 28.08 -17.50
N GLU A 437 41.89 28.71 -16.39
CA GLU A 437 41.26 28.06 -15.26
C GLU A 437 40.02 27.32 -15.77
N LEU A 438 40.13 25.98 -15.88
CA LEU A 438 38.97 25.12 -15.95
C LEU A 438 38.42 25.00 -14.53
N SER A 439 37.57 25.95 -14.18
CA SER A 439 36.64 25.85 -13.06
C SER A 439 35.80 24.59 -13.24
N LEU A 440 36.13 23.52 -12.53
CA LEU A 440 35.17 22.46 -12.22
C LEU A 440 34.14 23.08 -11.27
N PRO A 441 32.83 23.08 -11.59
CA PRO A 441 31.83 23.46 -10.61
C PRO A 441 31.79 22.40 -9.50
N ARG A 442 32.35 22.75 -8.34
CA ARG A 442 31.82 22.31 -7.05
C ARG A 442 30.64 23.23 -6.74
N ASP A 443 29.62 22.66 -6.12
CA ASP A 443 28.41 23.30 -5.58
C ASP A 443 27.19 23.24 -6.50
N LEU A 444 26.52 22.09 -6.45
CA LEU A 444 25.06 21.98 -6.50
C LEU A 444 24.63 20.90 -5.49
N GLU A 445 24.92 21.13 -4.22
CA GLU A 445 24.03 20.67 -3.14
C GLU A 445 23.01 21.79 -2.89
N GLU A 446 21.75 21.39 -2.76
CA GLU A 446 20.63 22.15 -2.20
C GLU A 446 20.12 23.35 -3.01
N ASP A 447 19.28 23.05 -3.99
CA ASP A 447 17.93 23.63 -4.05
C ASP A 447 17.06 22.85 -5.05
N ALA A 448 16.75 21.60 -4.67
CA ALA A 448 15.53 20.97 -5.10
C ALA A 448 14.61 20.91 -3.87
N GLN A 449 14.03 22.05 -3.53
CA GLN A 449 12.68 22.07 -2.97
C GLN A 449 11.78 21.37 -4.00
N LEU A 450 11.73 20.04 -3.93
CA LEU A 450 10.63 19.27 -4.48
C LEU A 450 9.42 19.73 -3.69
N SER A 451 8.70 20.69 -4.28
CA SER A 451 7.34 21.01 -3.89
C SER A 451 6.59 19.69 -3.84
N ASP A 452 6.29 19.31 -2.62
CA ASP A 452 5.17 18.48 -2.22
C ASP A 452 3.90 19.06 -2.86
N ARG A 453 3.70 18.73 -4.13
CA ARG A 453 2.38 18.56 -4.70
C ARG A 453 2.15 17.08 -4.84
N GLY A 454 1.98 16.43 -3.69
CA GLY A 454 1.12 15.26 -3.60
C GLY A 454 -0.14 15.53 -4.42
N GLY A 455 -0.36 14.71 -5.45
CA GLY A 455 -1.61 14.74 -6.20
C GLY A 455 -2.73 14.23 -5.29
N PRO A 456 -3.78 15.02 -5.04
CA PRO A 456 -4.95 14.53 -4.31
C PRO A 456 -5.82 13.56 -5.15
N ALA A 457 -5.49 13.36 -6.43
CA ALA A 457 -6.39 12.70 -7.38
C ALA A 457 -6.61 11.19 -7.18
N ILE A 458 -5.68 10.47 -6.53
CA ILE A 458 -5.79 9.01 -6.34
C ILE A 458 -6.52 8.67 -5.03
N GLU A 459 -6.34 9.48 -3.98
CA GLU A 459 -7.11 9.35 -2.74
C GLU A 459 -8.56 9.80 -2.96
N GLU A 460 -8.80 10.89 -3.70
CA GLU A 460 -10.15 11.31 -4.10
C GLU A 460 -10.87 10.25 -4.96
N SER A 461 -10.15 9.50 -5.81
CA SER A 461 -10.74 8.42 -6.61
C SER A 461 -11.14 7.20 -5.78
N LEU A 462 -10.37 6.88 -4.74
CA LEU A 462 -10.68 5.79 -3.81
C LEU A 462 -11.76 6.19 -2.78
N GLU A 463 -11.80 7.45 -2.35
CA GLU A 463 -12.86 7.99 -1.49
C GLU A 463 -14.18 8.15 -2.26
N GLN A 464 -14.16 8.65 -3.51
CA GLN A 464 -15.36 8.71 -4.37
C GLN A 464 -15.88 7.31 -4.75
N GLN A 465 -15.01 6.30 -4.85
CA GLN A 465 -15.44 4.91 -5.04
C GLN A 465 -16.03 4.29 -3.76
N LYS A 466 -15.54 4.68 -2.57
CA LYS A 466 -16.13 4.28 -1.28
C LYS A 466 -17.49 4.94 -1.03
N GLU A 467 -17.68 6.21 -1.41
CA GLU A 467 -18.97 6.91 -1.33
C GLU A 467 -20.01 6.37 -2.32
N ARG A 468 -19.59 5.87 -3.48
CA ARG A 468 -20.51 5.18 -4.41
C ARG A 468 -20.94 3.78 -3.93
N LEU A 469 -20.14 3.14 -3.08
CA LEU A 469 -20.45 1.82 -2.49
C LEU A 469 -21.27 1.91 -1.20
N SER A 470 -21.43 3.08 -0.58
CA SER A 470 -22.19 3.29 0.66
C SER A 470 -23.64 3.77 0.44
N LEU A 471 -24.05 4.04 -0.80
CA LEU A 471 -25.42 4.42 -1.14
C LEU A 471 -26.33 3.20 -1.32
N THR A 472 -26.64 2.50 -0.22
CA THR A 472 -27.85 1.67 -0.15
C THR A 472 -29.08 2.58 -0.15
N PRO A 473 -30.07 2.41 -1.05
CA PRO A 473 -31.31 3.16 -0.96
C PRO A 473 -32.12 2.61 0.23
N THR A 474 -32.30 3.43 1.26
CA THR A 474 -33.29 3.18 2.31
C THR A 474 -34.68 3.27 1.68
N VAL A 475 -35.27 2.12 1.35
CA VAL A 475 -36.68 2.02 0.92
C VAL A 475 -37.55 2.51 2.08
N ARG A 476 -38.07 3.73 1.96
CA ARG A 476 -39.16 4.24 2.82
C ARG A 476 -40.44 3.50 2.46
N LEU A 477 -40.91 2.66 3.36
CA LEU A 477 -42.30 2.18 3.38
C LEU A 477 -43.25 3.38 3.58
N PRO A 478 -44.29 3.57 2.76
CA PRO A 478 -45.30 4.58 3.03
C PRO A 478 -46.19 4.11 4.18
N GLY A 479 -46.10 4.80 5.31
CA GLY A 479 -46.97 4.62 6.46
C GLY A 479 -48.36 5.20 6.22
N ASP A 480 -49.35 4.46 6.71
CA ASP A 480 -50.73 4.85 6.91
C ASP A 480 -50.86 6.29 7.45
N THR A 481 -51.64 7.11 6.75
CA THR A 481 -52.28 8.27 7.37
C THR A 481 -53.77 8.07 7.27
N GLY A 482 -54.37 7.80 8.43
CA GLY A 482 -55.80 7.62 8.62
C GLY A 482 -56.62 8.83 8.18
N THR A 483 -57.83 8.50 7.74
CA THR A 483 -58.98 9.37 7.54
C THR A 483 -59.31 10.23 8.77
N PRO A 484 -59.75 11.48 8.58
CA PRO A 484 -60.46 12.25 9.60
C PRO A 484 -61.97 12.08 9.42
N GLY A 485 -62.69 11.78 10.49
CA GLY A 485 -64.16 11.86 10.49
C GLY A 485 -64.78 11.35 11.78
N GLY A 486 -65.55 12.22 12.45
CA GLY A 486 -66.47 11.85 13.54
C GLY A 486 -66.19 12.56 14.85
#